data_AF-A0A1J3FU46-F1
#
_entry.id   AF-A0A1J3FU46-F1
#
_cell.length_a   1.000
_cell.length_b   1.000
_cell.length_c   1.000
_cell.angle_alpha   90.00
_cell.angle_beta   90.00
_cell.angle_gamma   90.00
#
_symmetry.space_group_name_H-M   'P 1'
#
loop_
_entity.id
_entity.type
_entity.pdbx_description
1 polymer ?
#
loop_
_entity_poly.entity_id
_entity_poly.type
_entity_poly.pdbx_seq_one_letter_code
_entity_poly.pdbx_strand_id
1 'polypeptide(L)'
;DDNSQCLSGSCDQKKKFPVMIVALVASAVVVALVALSLFLVFRKKKASSHVEATPRSPTTPLANVASTGISETSIETKRKRFTYSEVMQMTNNFQRALGEGGFGIVYHGNINGS
;
A
#
# COMPACT_ATOMS: atom_id res chain seq x y z
N ASP A 1 -18.58 60.33 7.95
CA ASP A 1 -17.89 60.35 9.26
C ASP A 1 -17.43 58.95 9.62
N ASP A 2 -16.11 58.86 9.58
CA ASP A 2 -15.29 57.67 9.46
C ASP A 2 -14.97 56.97 10.80
N ASN A 3 -14.83 55.65 10.70
CA ASN A 3 -13.68 54.87 11.18
C ASN A 3 -13.02 55.25 12.53
N SER A 4 -13.13 54.36 13.52
CA SER A 4 -11.99 53.57 14.01
C SER A 4 -12.32 52.93 15.36
N GLN A 5 -12.80 51.68 15.31
CA GLN A 5 -12.61 50.78 16.44
C GLN A 5 -11.12 50.43 16.47
N CYS A 6 -10.38 51.12 17.33
CA CYS A 6 -8.97 50.89 17.56
C CYS A 6 -8.75 49.44 17.99
N LEU A 7 -8.26 48.65 17.04
CA LEU A 7 -7.64 47.36 17.26
C LEU A 7 -6.52 47.51 18.29
N SER A 8 -6.61 46.66 19.32
CA SER A 8 -5.56 46.13 20.18
C SER A 8 -4.38 47.05 20.42
N GLY A 9 -4.36 47.59 21.64
CA GLY A 9 -3.28 48.38 22.20
C GLY A 9 -1.90 47.87 21.83
N SER A 10 -1.07 48.84 21.42
CA SER A 10 0.38 48.76 21.43
C SER A 10 0.86 48.21 22.76
N CYS A 11 1.32 46.96 22.78
CA CYS A 11 2.08 46.42 23.89
C CYS A 11 3.56 46.69 23.63
N ASP A 12 4.07 47.65 24.40
CA ASP A 12 5.47 47.95 24.63
C ASP A 12 6.39 46.72 24.49
N GLN A 13 7.27 46.72 23.49
CA GLN A 13 8.40 45.79 23.43
C GLN A 13 9.47 46.22 24.43
N LYS A 14 9.31 45.80 25.69
CA LYS A 14 10.32 46.02 26.75
C LYS A 14 10.80 44.67 27.32
N LYS A 15 11.84 44.16 26.65
CA LYS A 15 12.85 43.15 27.03
C LYS A 15 12.36 41.83 27.66
N LYS A 16 12.30 40.75 26.84
CA LYS A 16 12.74 39.37 27.18
C LYS A 16 13.20 38.62 25.91
N PHE A 17 14.23 39.13 25.24
CA PHE A 17 14.85 38.54 24.03
C PHE A 17 15.13 37.01 24.12
N PRO A 18 15.59 36.43 25.26
CA PRO A 18 15.82 34.98 25.31
C PRO A 18 14.54 34.15 25.35
N VAL A 19 13.44 34.66 25.91
CA VAL A 19 12.18 33.89 26.06
C VAL A 19 11.45 33.76 24.73
N MET A 20 11.44 34.82 23.91
CA MET A 20 10.84 34.79 22.59
C MET A 20 11.56 33.81 21.65
N ILE A 21 12.90 33.75 21.73
CA ILE A 21 13.71 32.83 20.94
C ILE A 21 13.50 31.38 21.41
N VAL A 22 13.53 31.11 22.71
CA VAL A 22 13.31 29.76 23.26
C VAL A 22 11.89 29.26 22.94
N ALA A 23 10.87 30.12 23.04
CA ALA A 23 9.50 29.77 22.66
C ALA A 23 9.38 29.43 21.17
N LEU A 24 10.04 30.21 20.30
CA LEU A 24 10.05 29.96 18.86
C LEU A 24 10.74 28.64 18.50
N VAL A 25 11.91 28.38 19.10
CA VAL A 25 12.67 27.13 18.87
C VAL A 25 11.91 25.92 19.41
N ALA A 26 11.34 26.02 20.61
CA ALA A 26 10.53 24.94 21.19
C ALA A 26 9.30 24.63 20.30
N SER A 27 8.59 25.65 19.82
CA SER A 27 7.47 25.48 18.90
C SER A 27 7.88 24.84 17.58
N ALA A 28 9.01 25.27 17.00
CA ALA A 28 9.50 24.72 15.73
C ALA A 28 9.86 23.23 15.84
N VAL A 29 10.47 22.81 16.96
CA VAL A 29 10.80 21.41 17.22
C VAL A 29 9.54 20.55 17.30
N VAL A 30 8.51 20.99 18.04
CA VAL A 30 7.24 20.26 18.16
C VAL A 30 6.57 20.09 16.80
N VAL A 31 6.50 21.17 15.99
CA VAL A 31 5.91 21.11 14.65
C VAL A 31 6.69 20.16 13.73
N ALA A 32 8.02 20.18 13.78
CA ALA A 32 8.86 19.29 12.99
C ALA A 32 8.66 17.81 13.35
N LEU A 33 8.52 17.47 14.63
CA LEU A 33 8.25 16.10 15.08
C LEU A 33 6.87 15.59 14.63
N VAL A 34 5.85 16.44 14.69
CA VAL A 34 4.50 16.12 14.19
C VAL A 34 4.52 15.91 12.67
N ALA A 35 5.17 16.79 11.92
CA ALA A 35 5.29 16.64 10.46
C ALA A 35 6.07 15.37 10.08
N LEU A 36 7.17 15.06 10.77
CA LEU A 36 7.97 13.87 10.52
C LEU A 36 7.20 12.58 10.83
N SER A 37 6.49 12.52 11.96
CA SER A 37 5.67 11.36 12.32
C SER A 37 4.56 11.10 11.29
N LEU A 38 3.85 12.14 10.85
CA LEU A 38 2.87 12.04 9.76
C LEU A 38 3.54 11.54 8.47
N PHE A 39 4.66 12.14 8.08
CA PHE A 39 5.39 11.75 6.86
C PHE A 39 5.83 10.28 6.89
N LEU A 40 6.32 9.77 8.02
CA LEU A 40 6.72 8.36 8.16
C LEU A 40 5.51 7.41 8.08
N VAL A 41 4.37 7.79 8.67
CA VAL A 41 3.11 7.03 8.55
C VAL A 41 2.62 7.03 7.10
N PHE A 42 2.65 8.18 6.42
CA PHE A 42 2.27 8.28 5.01
C PHE A 42 3.22 7.52 4.08
N ARG A 43 4.53 7.48 4.35
CA ARG A 43 5.49 6.68 3.59
C ARG A 43 5.28 5.19 3.79
N LYS A 44 5.01 4.74 5.02
CA LYS A 44 4.66 3.33 5.29
C LYS A 44 3.39 2.90 4.56
N LYS A 45 2.44 3.81 4.36
CA LYS A 45 1.23 3.55 3.59
C LYS A 45 1.42 3.51 2.06
N LYS A 46 2.54 4.02 1.53
CA LYS A 46 2.81 4.10 0.09
C LYS A 46 3.75 3.01 -0.45
N ALA A 47 4.16 2.04 0.37
CA ALA A 47 4.95 0.88 -0.07
C ALA A 47 4.10 -0.29 -0.60
N SER A 48 2.81 -0.08 -0.84
CA SER A 48 1.98 -1.00 -1.61
C SER A 48 1.37 -0.23 -2.78
N SER A 49 1.51 -0.78 -3.98
CA SER A 49 1.10 -0.25 -5.29
C SER A 49 2.13 0.63 -6.03
N HIS A 50 3.15 -0.01 -6.63
CA HIS A 50 3.52 0.24 -8.03
C HIS A 50 4.44 -0.87 -8.57
N VAL A 51 3.86 -1.94 -9.11
CA VAL A 51 4.48 -2.67 -10.23
C VAL A 51 3.38 -2.91 -11.25
N GLU A 52 3.22 -2.00 -12.21
CA GLU A 52 3.07 -2.40 -13.61
C GLU A 52 3.35 -1.19 -14.51
N ALA A 53 4.16 -1.44 -15.54
CA ALA A 53 4.12 -0.85 -16.89
C ALA A 53 5.53 -0.52 -17.40
N THR A 54 6.22 -1.55 -17.92
CA THR A 54 7.22 -1.33 -18.97
C THR A 54 6.76 -2.06 -20.23
N PRO A 55 6.69 -1.41 -21.41
CA PRO A 55 6.06 -1.99 -22.59
C PRO A 55 7.07 -2.75 -23.47
N ARG A 56 6.59 -3.90 -23.99
CA ARG A 56 6.80 -4.45 -25.34
C ARG A 56 8.25 -4.70 -25.83
N SER A 57 8.60 -5.97 -26.05
CA SER A 57 9.02 -6.42 -27.39
C SER A 57 8.98 -7.95 -27.55
N PRO A 58 8.62 -8.48 -28.73
CA PRO A 58 8.66 -9.91 -29.07
C PRO A 58 9.98 -10.33 -29.74
N THR A 59 10.24 -11.64 -29.81
CA THR A 59 11.04 -12.41 -30.84
C THR A 59 12.19 -13.29 -30.31
N THR A 60 11.88 -14.59 -30.08
CA THR A 60 12.62 -15.86 -30.39
C THR A 60 14.14 -16.04 -30.01
N PRO A 61 14.79 -17.22 -30.26
CA PRO A 61 15.24 -18.16 -29.20
C PRO A 61 16.78 -18.36 -29.14
N LEU A 62 17.23 -19.24 -28.23
CA LEU A 62 18.54 -19.90 -28.16
C LEU A 62 19.69 -19.14 -27.43
N ALA A 63 20.08 -19.65 -26.25
CA ALA A 63 21.40 -20.20 -25.95
C ALA A 63 21.76 -20.10 -24.44
N ASN A 64 21.82 -21.27 -23.80
CA ASN A 64 22.94 -21.74 -22.96
C ASN A 64 23.42 -20.86 -21.78
N VAL A 65 22.99 -21.16 -20.55
CA VAL A 65 23.88 -21.24 -19.38
C VAL A 65 23.35 -22.32 -18.43
N ALA A 66 24.13 -23.39 -18.27
CA ALA A 66 23.92 -24.41 -17.25
C ALA A 66 24.60 -23.99 -15.94
N SER A 67 24.10 -24.55 -14.82
CA SER A 67 24.51 -24.39 -13.40
C SER A 67 23.57 -23.42 -12.67
N THR A 68 22.72 -23.85 -11.74
CA THR A 68 23.09 -24.54 -10.50
C THR A 68 21.83 -25.15 -9.90
N GLY A 69 21.95 -26.35 -9.31
CA GLY A 69 20.84 -27.12 -8.77
C GLY A 69 20.01 -26.38 -7.72
N ILE A 70 18.81 -25.98 -8.13
CA ILE A 70 17.59 -26.11 -7.35
C ILE A 70 16.61 -26.68 -8.36
N SER A 71 16.00 -27.82 -8.04
CA SER A 71 14.86 -28.34 -8.79
C SER A 71 13.73 -27.33 -8.64
N GLU A 72 13.74 -26.31 -9.48
CA GLU A 72 12.61 -25.46 -9.76
C GLU A 72 11.55 -26.38 -10.34
N THR A 73 10.74 -26.97 -9.46
CA THR A 73 9.38 -27.34 -9.79
C THR A 73 8.69 -26.03 -10.13
N SER A 74 8.94 -25.55 -11.34
CA SER A 74 8.14 -24.51 -11.95
C SER A 74 6.71 -25.05 -11.85
N ILE A 75 5.93 -24.47 -10.94
CA ILE A 75 4.50 -24.71 -10.91
C ILE A 75 4.02 -24.09 -12.21
N GLU A 76 4.02 -24.91 -13.27
CA GLU A 76 3.45 -24.56 -14.56
C GLU A 76 1.99 -24.25 -14.27
N THR A 77 1.70 -22.97 -14.08
CA THR A 77 0.36 -22.52 -13.76
C THR A 77 -0.41 -22.59 -15.06
N LYS A 78 -0.94 -23.79 -15.37
CA LYS A 78 -1.85 -24.00 -16.48
C LYS A 78 -3.10 -23.16 -16.17
N ARG A 79 -3.18 -21.97 -16.77
CA ARG A 79 -4.40 -21.15 -16.71
C ARG A 79 -5.49 -21.89 -17.49
N LYS A 80 -6.29 -22.68 -16.78
CA LYS A 80 -7.49 -23.31 -17.32
C LYS A 80 -8.70 -22.43 -17.03
N ARG A 81 -9.52 -22.17 -18.04
CA ARG A 81 -10.83 -21.54 -17.87
C ARG A 81 -11.85 -22.64 -17.60
N PHE A 82 -12.73 -22.40 -16.64
CA PHE A 82 -13.84 -23.29 -16.30
C PHE A 82 -15.15 -22.54 -16.50
N THR A 83 -16.13 -23.25 -17.05
CA THR A 83 -17.53 -22.85 -17.07
C THR A 83 -18.14 -22.95 -15.68
N TYR A 84 -19.24 -22.24 -15.44
CA TYR A 84 -19.94 -22.31 -14.16
C TYR A 84 -20.40 -23.74 -13.81
N SER A 85 -20.87 -24.51 -14.80
CA SER A 85 -21.26 -25.91 -14.63
C SER A 85 -20.09 -26.78 -14.16
N GLU A 86 -18.89 -26.57 -14.70
CA GLU A 86 -17.69 -27.27 -14.23
C GLU A 86 -17.36 -26.87 -12.79
N VAL A 87 -17.46 -25.58 -12.45
CA VAL A 87 -17.25 -25.12 -11.06
C VAL A 87 -18.24 -25.76 -10.10
N MET A 88 -19.51 -25.85 -10.49
CA MET A 88 -20.56 -26.53 -9.72
C MET A 88 -20.21 -28.01 -9.52
N GLN A 89 -19.76 -28.69 -10.58
CA GLN A 89 -19.37 -30.11 -10.50
C GLN A 89 -18.15 -30.31 -9.59
N MET A 90 -17.11 -29.48 -9.76
CA MET A 90 -15.86 -29.58 -8.98
C MET A 90 -16.09 -29.30 -7.49
N THR A 91 -17.05 -28.43 -7.15
CA THR A 91 -17.38 -28.06 -5.76
C THR A 91 -18.55 -28.85 -5.17
N ASN A 92 -19.09 -29.83 -5.90
CA ASN A 92 -20.30 -30.57 -5.53
C ASN A 92 -21.46 -29.63 -5.13
N ASN A 93 -21.78 -28.68 -6.02
CA ASN A 93 -22.76 -27.61 -5.80
C ASN A 93 -22.47 -26.75 -4.56
N PHE A 94 -21.21 -26.36 -4.35
CA PHE A 94 -20.78 -25.52 -3.22
C PHE A 94 -21.15 -26.09 -1.84
N GLN A 95 -21.16 -27.42 -1.66
CA GLN A 95 -21.59 -28.04 -0.39
C GLN A 95 -20.63 -27.83 0.79
N ARG A 96 -19.31 -27.75 0.52
CA ARG A 96 -18.29 -27.72 1.57
C ARG A 96 -17.53 -26.39 1.59
N ALA A 97 -17.98 -25.46 2.42
CA ALA A 97 -17.23 -24.26 2.74
C ALA A 97 -16.01 -24.58 3.62
N LEU A 98 -14.88 -23.94 3.33
CA LEU A 98 -13.64 -24.01 4.08
C LEU A 98 -13.44 -22.77 4.98
N GLY A 99 -14.06 -21.65 4.62
CA GLY A 99 -14.03 -20.41 5.39
C GLY A 99 -14.75 -19.27 4.69
N GLU A 100 -15.02 -18.20 5.44
CA GLU A 100 -15.68 -16.99 4.97
C GLU A 100 -14.96 -15.76 5.54
N GLY A 101 -14.86 -14.70 4.73
CA GLY A 101 -14.28 -13.43 5.17
C GLY A 101 -14.46 -12.32 4.12
N GLY A 102 -13.64 -11.26 4.21
CA GLY A 102 -13.73 -10.10 3.31
C GLY A 102 -13.49 -10.38 1.82
N PHE A 103 -13.05 -11.59 1.48
CA PHE A 103 -12.85 -12.07 0.11
C PHE A 103 -13.99 -12.98 -0.39
N GLY A 104 -15.01 -13.23 0.45
CA GLY A 104 -16.11 -14.14 0.17
C GLY A 104 -15.95 -15.50 0.85
N ILE A 105 -16.72 -16.49 0.36
CA ILE A 105 -16.71 -17.86 0.86
C ILE A 105 -15.79 -18.70 -0.01
N VAL A 106 -14.91 -19.47 0.63
CA VAL A 106 -14.00 -20.41 -0.03
C VAL A 106 -14.61 -21.81 0.06
N TYR A 107 -14.76 -22.49 -1.08
CA TYR A 107 -15.28 -23.86 -1.14
C TYR A 107 -14.19 -24.85 -1.50
N HIS A 108 -14.31 -26.06 -0.96
CA HIS A 108 -13.50 -27.19 -1.41
C HIS A 108 -13.92 -27.59 -2.83
N GLY A 109 -12.94 -27.79 -3.71
CA GLY A 109 -13.19 -28.31 -5.06
C GLY A 109 -12.11 -29.30 -5.47
N ASN A 110 -12.48 -30.28 -6.30
CA ASN A 110 -11.54 -31.26 -6.84
C ASN A 110 -11.58 -31.26 -8.36
N ILE A 111 -10.41 -31.10 -8.98
CA ILE A 111 -10.23 -31.14 -10.43
C ILE A 111 -9.61 -32.51 -10.70
N ASN A 112 -10.44 -33.51 -11.02
CA ASN A 112 -9.91 -34.81 -11.42
C ASN A 112 -8.99 -34.59 -12.63
N GLY A 113 -7.69 -34.75 -12.41
CA GLY A 113 -6.70 -34.71 -13.47
C GLY A 113 -6.96 -35.86 -14.42
N SER A 114 -7.34 -35.54 -15.65
CA SER A 114 -7.07 -36.38 -16.81
C SER A 114 -5.58 -36.34 -17.13
#